data_AF-X0ZQM7-F1
#
_entry.id   AF-X0ZQM7-F1
#
_cell.length_a   1.000
_cell.length_b   1.000
_cell.length_c   1.000
_cell.angle_alpha   90.00
_cell.angle_beta   90.00
_cell.angle_gamma   90.00
#
_symmetry.space_group_name_H-M   'P 1'
#
loop_
_entity.id
_entity.type
_entity.pdbx_description
1 polymer ?
#
loop_
_entity_poly.entity_id
_entity_poly.type
_entity_poly.pdbx_seq_one_letter_code
_entity_poly.pdbx_strand_id
1 'polypeptide(L)'
;ALLYNVAYLNMYDFEEHLFNSEMGLSQIRERFEAIDPDIPNPPPFHMRHREDNFADVIEPDAINLIDYLDMDSEVYMIGAELKRILFKLNQGVAIVAIQKPIGRDLGYGAGYSLKSASLYLSMDSHKLKIVKARERTDNSVNPINKTWSFHLDGHGAKFIIERGWGES
;
A
#
# COMPACT_ATOMS: atom_id res chain seq x y z
N ALA A 1 3.02 2.08 -7.76
CA ALA A 1 4.47 1.94 -7.47
C ALA A 1 4.73 1.32 -6.09
N LEU A 2 4.24 1.91 -4.99
CA LEU A 2 4.54 1.45 -3.63
C LEU A 2 4.23 -0.03 -3.42
N LEU A 3 3.00 -0.46 -3.72
CA LEU A 3 2.55 -1.83 -3.45
C LEU A 3 3.32 -2.89 -4.24
N TYR A 4 3.77 -2.59 -5.46
CA TYR A 4 4.66 -3.50 -6.22
C TYR A 4 6.03 -3.66 -5.57
N ASN A 5 6.57 -2.61 -4.93
CA ASN A 5 7.83 -2.72 -4.17
C ASN A 5 7.60 -3.50 -2.87
N VAL A 6 6.45 -3.31 -2.22
CA VAL A 6 6.09 -4.11 -1.05
C VAL A 6 6.01 -5.60 -1.42
N ALA A 7 5.30 -5.95 -2.51
CA ALA A 7 5.25 -7.32 -3.01
C ALA A 7 6.66 -7.86 -3.27
N TYR A 8 7.45 -7.16 -4.09
CA TYR A 8 8.82 -7.57 -4.40
C TYR A 8 9.70 -7.82 -3.16
N LEU A 9 9.60 -6.96 -2.14
CA LEU A 9 10.39 -7.08 -0.92
C LEU A 9 9.95 -8.21 0.02
N ASN A 10 8.75 -8.77 -0.15
CA ASN A 10 8.17 -9.77 0.75
C ASN A 10 7.90 -11.14 0.07
N MET A 11 8.02 -11.20 -1.26
CA MET A 11 7.55 -12.32 -2.09
C MET A 11 8.14 -13.70 -1.79
N TYR A 12 9.25 -13.78 -1.06
CA TYR A 12 9.87 -15.06 -0.68
C TYR A 12 9.60 -15.47 0.77
N ASP A 13 9.15 -14.53 1.61
CA ASP A 13 9.02 -14.73 3.04
C ASP A 13 7.55 -14.89 3.48
N PHE A 14 6.61 -14.35 2.69
CA PHE A 14 5.20 -14.31 3.04
C PHE A 14 4.31 -14.76 1.88
N GLU A 15 3.16 -15.32 2.21
CA GLU A 15 2.08 -15.47 1.24
C GLU A 15 1.47 -14.10 0.95
N GLU A 16 1.39 -13.72 -0.33
CA GLU A 16 0.89 -12.42 -0.75
C GLU A 16 -0.20 -12.52 -1.82
N HIS A 17 -1.19 -11.64 -1.70
CA HIS A 17 -2.29 -11.48 -2.64
C HIS A 17 -2.37 -10.03 -3.09
N LEU A 18 -1.93 -9.77 -4.32
CA LEU A 18 -2.00 -8.47 -4.98
C LEU A 18 -3.29 -8.35 -5.80
N PHE A 19 -4.16 -7.46 -5.36
CA PHE A 19 -5.40 -7.09 -6.03
C PHE A 19 -5.16 -5.80 -6.83
N ASN A 20 -5.27 -5.89 -8.14
CA ASN A 20 -5.11 -4.76 -9.05
C ASN A 20 -6.46 -4.38 -9.69
N SER A 21 -6.79 -3.09 -9.73
CA SER A 21 -8.02 -2.55 -10.33
C SER A 21 -7.83 -1.77 -11.63
N GLU A 22 -6.60 -1.44 -12.04
CA GLU A 22 -6.34 -0.51 -13.16
C GLU A 22 -5.59 -1.11 -14.34
N MET A 23 -4.57 -1.92 -14.06
CA MET A 23 -3.50 -2.20 -14.99
C MET A 23 -3.66 -3.58 -15.62
N GLY A 24 -3.40 -3.63 -16.93
CA GLY A 24 -3.28 -4.90 -17.64
C GLY A 24 -2.03 -5.67 -17.21
N LEU A 25 -2.05 -7.00 -17.40
CA LEU A 25 -0.92 -7.88 -17.06
C LEU A 25 0.41 -7.44 -17.69
N SER A 26 0.39 -6.90 -18.91
CA SER A 26 1.61 -6.39 -19.58
C SER A 26 2.23 -5.20 -18.85
N GLN A 27 1.40 -4.23 -18.43
CA GLN A 27 1.86 -3.06 -17.68
C GLN A 27 2.39 -3.45 -16.30
N ILE A 28 1.74 -4.41 -15.65
CA ILE A 28 2.20 -4.93 -14.36
C ILE A 28 3.55 -5.64 -14.53
N ARG A 29 3.69 -6.45 -15.59
CA ARG A 29 4.94 -7.14 -15.91
C ARG A 29 6.08 -6.15 -16.16
N GLU A 30 5.87 -5.13 -16.98
CA GLU A 30 6.87 -4.08 -17.25
C GLU A 30 7.31 -3.38 -15.95
N ARG A 31 6.40 -3.18 -14.99
CA ARG A 31 6.75 -2.61 -13.68
C ARG A 31 7.61 -3.52 -12.84
N PHE A 32 7.29 -4.82 -12.78
CA PHE A 32 8.11 -5.77 -12.04
C PHE A 32 9.49 -5.95 -12.68
N GLU A 33 9.56 -6.08 -14.02
CA GLU A 33 10.83 -6.12 -14.76
C GLU A 33 11.69 -4.86 -14.52
N ALA A 34 11.06 -3.69 -14.37
CA ALA A 34 11.76 -2.45 -14.04
C ALA A 34 12.19 -2.34 -12.55
N ILE A 35 11.52 -3.06 -11.64
CA ILE A 35 11.94 -3.16 -10.23
C ILE A 35 13.17 -4.07 -10.15
N ASP A 36 13.04 -5.28 -10.70
CA ASP A 36 14.10 -6.28 -10.79
C ASP A 36 13.80 -7.25 -11.96
N PRO A 37 14.67 -7.33 -12.98
CA PRO A 37 14.48 -8.23 -14.11
C PRO A 37 14.63 -9.72 -13.75
N ASP A 38 15.18 -10.06 -12.59
CA ASP A 38 15.41 -11.44 -12.16
C ASP A 38 14.22 -12.04 -11.37
N ILE A 39 13.10 -11.30 -11.24
CA ILE A 39 11.87 -11.80 -10.61
C ILE A 39 11.38 -13.07 -11.34
N PRO A 40 11.07 -14.17 -10.63
CA PRO A 40 10.54 -15.38 -11.23
C PRO A 40 9.26 -15.14 -12.03
N ASN A 41 9.05 -15.93 -13.08
CA ASN A 41 7.82 -15.94 -13.86
C ASN A 41 7.22 -17.35 -13.93
N PRO A 42 6.05 -17.61 -13.29
CA PRO A 42 5.25 -16.64 -12.54
C PRO A 42 5.94 -16.19 -11.23
N PRO A 43 5.62 -14.99 -10.72
CA PRO A 43 6.15 -14.54 -9.45
C PRO A 43 5.60 -15.40 -8.30
N PRO A 44 6.31 -15.51 -7.16
CA PRO A 44 5.91 -16.35 -6.03
C PRO A 44 4.79 -15.75 -5.16
N PHE A 45 3.85 -15.01 -5.77
CA PHE A 45 2.68 -14.45 -5.11
C PHE A 45 1.45 -14.53 -6.03
N HIS A 46 0.27 -14.34 -5.44
CA HIS A 46 -1.00 -14.36 -6.17
C HIS A 46 -1.36 -12.96 -6.67
N MET A 47 -1.72 -12.85 -7.94
CA MET A 47 -2.22 -11.61 -8.54
C MET A 47 -3.63 -11.83 -9.07
N ARG A 48 -4.56 -10.94 -8.71
CA ARG A 48 -5.97 -11.02 -9.12
C ARG A 48 -6.46 -9.64 -9.54
N HIS A 49 -7.22 -9.58 -10.64
CA HIS A 49 -7.95 -8.36 -10.99
C HIS A 49 -9.17 -8.21 -10.10
N ARG A 50 -9.35 -7.03 -9.48
CA ARG A 50 -10.49 -6.75 -8.60
C ARG A 50 -10.71 -5.24 -8.47
N GLU A 51 -11.94 -4.79 -8.71
CA GLU A 51 -12.30 -3.37 -8.65
C GLU A 51 -13.01 -3.00 -7.34
N ASP A 52 -13.79 -3.92 -6.77
CA ASP A 52 -14.61 -3.67 -5.59
C ASP A 52 -14.68 -4.86 -4.63
N ASN A 53 -15.45 -4.74 -3.54
CA ASN A 53 -15.75 -5.84 -2.60
C ASN A 53 -14.51 -6.65 -2.20
N PHE A 54 -13.42 -5.96 -1.92
CA PHE A 54 -12.14 -6.57 -1.57
C PHE A 54 -12.25 -7.41 -0.30
N ALA A 55 -13.10 -7.02 0.64
CA ALA A 55 -13.36 -7.77 1.87
C ALA A 55 -13.79 -9.22 1.65
N ASP A 56 -14.36 -9.54 0.49
CA ASP A 56 -14.83 -10.90 0.18
C ASP A 56 -13.71 -11.83 -0.29
N VAL A 57 -12.56 -11.27 -0.66
CA VAL A 57 -11.39 -11.99 -1.18
C VAL A 57 -10.13 -11.84 -0.32
N ILE A 58 -10.24 -11.19 0.85
CA ILE A 58 -9.14 -11.07 1.82
C ILE A 58 -8.77 -12.45 2.34
N GLU A 59 -7.48 -12.75 2.27
CA GLU A 59 -6.88 -13.91 2.90
C GLU A 59 -6.45 -13.54 4.33
N PRO A 60 -7.10 -14.08 5.38
CA PRO A 60 -7.00 -13.58 6.76
C PRO A 60 -5.60 -13.55 7.37
N ASP A 61 -4.73 -14.47 6.96
CA ASP A 61 -3.40 -14.69 7.55
C ASP A 61 -2.24 -14.29 6.62
N ALA A 62 -2.55 -13.73 5.44
CA ALA A 62 -1.57 -13.35 4.41
C ALA A 62 -1.37 -11.83 4.30
N ILE A 63 -0.41 -11.40 3.47
CA ILE A 63 -0.28 -10.01 3.04
C ILE A 63 -1.26 -9.76 1.90
N ASN A 64 -2.20 -8.83 2.10
CA ASN A 64 -3.18 -8.42 1.09
C ASN A 64 -2.83 -7.01 0.59
N LEU A 65 -2.50 -6.87 -0.69
CA LEU A 65 -2.11 -5.61 -1.32
C LEU A 65 -3.24 -5.13 -2.25
N ILE A 66 -3.86 -3.99 -1.96
CA ILE A 66 -4.99 -3.46 -2.74
C ILE A 66 -4.56 -2.20 -3.49
N ASP A 67 -4.36 -2.34 -4.81
CA ASP A 67 -3.91 -1.30 -5.76
C ASP A 67 -4.99 -1.06 -6.83
N TYR A 68 -5.99 -0.22 -6.62
CA TYR A 68 -6.22 0.72 -5.51
C TYR A 68 -7.71 0.69 -5.12
N LEU A 69 -8.03 1.15 -3.91
CA LEU A 69 -9.41 1.27 -3.44
C LEU A 69 -10.00 2.62 -3.90
N ASP A 70 -10.82 2.56 -4.95
CA ASP A 70 -11.67 3.66 -5.41
C ASP A 70 -13.15 3.34 -5.16
N MET A 71 -13.94 4.36 -4.85
CA MET A 71 -15.40 4.25 -4.69
C MET A 71 -16.12 5.37 -5.45
N ASP A 72 -15.48 5.93 -6.48
CA ASP A 72 -15.96 7.07 -7.26
C ASP A 72 -16.47 8.20 -6.33
N SER A 73 -17.76 8.53 -6.42
CA SER A 73 -18.41 9.58 -5.63
C SER A 73 -18.84 9.13 -4.22
N GLU A 74 -18.80 7.82 -3.94
CA GLU A 74 -19.28 7.23 -2.69
C GLU A 74 -18.17 7.13 -1.63
N VAL A 75 -17.56 8.27 -1.32
CA VAL A 75 -16.42 8.38 -0.40
C VAL A 75 -16.69 7.80 1.01
N TYR A 76 -17.97 7.74 1.42
CA TYR A 76 -18.39 7.12 2.68
C TYR A 76 -18.25 5.59 2.68
N MET A 77 -18.33 4.94 1.52
CA MET A 77 -18.20 3.49 1.34
C MET A 77 -16.77 3.01 1.60
N ILE A 78 -15.76 3.85 1.36
CA ILE A 78 -14.35 3.56 1.69
C ILE A 78 -14.22 3.16 3.17
N GLY A 79 -14.87 3.91 4.07
CA GLY A 79 -14.81 3.64 5.51
C GLY A 79 -15.45 2.30 5.88
N ALA A 80 -16.56 1.95 5.24
CA ALA A 80 -17.26 0.69 5.45
C ALA A 80 -16.45 -0.50 4.94
N GLU A 81 -15.88 -0.38 3.73
CA GLU A 81 -15.08 -1.43 3.12
C GLU A 81 -13.78 -1.69 3.89
N LEU A 82 -13.06 -0.64 4.29
CA LEU A 82 -11.88 -0.79 5.15
C LEU A 82 -12.19 -1.48 6.48
N LYS A 83 -13.38 -1.23 7.04
CA LYS A 83 -13.83 -1.90 8.27
C LYS A 83 -14.13 -3.38 8.02
N ARG A 84 -14.76 -3.72 6.89
CA ARG A 84 -15.00 -5.11 6.49
C ARG A 84 -13.69 -5.87 6.26
N ILE A 85 -12.73 -5.26 5.57
CA ILE A 85 -11.38 -5.80 5.38
C ILE A 85 -10.72 -6.04 6.74
N LEU A 86 -10.72 -5.04 7.63
CA LEU A 86 -10.12 -5.16 8.96
C LEU A 86 -10.73 -6.31 9.77
N PHE A 87 -12.05 -6.55 9.66
CA PHE A 87 -12.72 -7.64 10.37
C PHE A 87 -12.45 -9.03 9.78
N LYS A 88 -11.93 -9.11 8.56
CA LYS A 88 -11.53 -10.38 7.93
C LYS A 88 -10.12 -10.81 8.30
N LEU A 89 -9.25 -9.85 8.61
CA LEU A 89 -7.87 -10.13 9.01
C LEU A 89 -7.82 -10.87 10.36
N ASN A 90 -6.88 -11.80 10.47
CA ASN A 90 -6.54 -12.52 11.68
C ASN A 90 -5.08 -12.24 12.06
N GLN A 91 -4.13 -12.98 11.47
CA GLN A 91 -2.69 -12.72 11.65
C GLN A 91 -2.06 -11.96 10.48
N GLY A 92 -2.80 -11.80 9.38
CA GLY A 92 -2.35 -11.13 8.17
C GLY A 92 -2.43 -9.61 8.25
N VAL A 93 -2.05 -8.96 7.15
CA VAL A 93 -2.12 -7.50 7.01
C VAL A 93 -2.80 -7.15 5.70
N ALA A 94 -3.50 -6.01 5.68
CA ALA A 94 -3.97 -5.39 4.44
C ALA A 94 -3.30 -4.03 4.27
N ILE A 95 -2.68 -3.82 3.10
CA ILE A 95 -2.08 -2.55 2.71
C ILE A 95 -2.88 -2.02 1.53
N VAL A 96 -3.58 -0.91 1.77
CA VAL A 96 -4.58 -0.38 0.85
C VAL A 96 -4.14 0.98 0.33
N ALA A 97 -3.95 1.09 -0.98
CA ALA A 97 -3.73 2.36 -1.64
C ALA A 97 -5.07 3.10 -1.81
N ILE A 98 -5.11 4.36 -1.39
CA ILE A 98 -6.28 5.24 -1.51
C ILE A 98 -5.81 6.57 -2.11
N GLN A 99 -6.54 7.07 -3.10
CA GLN A 99 -6.24 8.36 -3.71
C GLN A 99 -6.47 9.52 -2.73
N LYS A 100 -5.68 10.59 -2.83
CA LYS A 100 -5.80 11.77 -1.96
C LYS A 100 -5.83 13.07 -2.74
N PRO A 101 -6.60 14.08 -2.29
CA PRO A 101 -6.52 15.42 -2.87
C PRO A 101 -5.11 16.01 -2.68
N ILE A 102 -4.67 16.78 -3.67
CA ILE A 102 -3.37 17.48 -3.64
C ILE A 102 -3.29 18.39 -2.42
N GLY A 103 -2.15 18.34 -1.72
CA GLY A 103 -1.90 19.16 -0.53
C GLY A 103 -2.59 18.68 0.76
N ARG A 104 -3.30 17.54 0.72
CA ARG A 104 -3.87 16.91 1.92
C ARG A 104 -3.08 15.67 2.32
N ASP A 105 -3.00 15.44 3.63
CA ASP A 105 -2.42 14.22 4.19
C ASP A 105 -3.38 13.03 4.12
N LEU A 106 -4.68 13.29 4.19
CA LEU A 106 -5.70 12.24 4.21
C LEU A 106 -6.28 12.03 2.81
N GLY A 107 -6.34 10.76 2.42
CA GLY A 107 -7.06 10.27 1.26
C GLY A 107 -8.57 10.39 1.37
N TYR A 108 -9.25 10.03 0.28
CA TYR A 108 -10.71 9.90 0.29
C TYR A 108 -11.17 8.97 1.43
N GLY A 109 -12.30 9.31 2.05
CA GLY A 109 -12.80 8.69 3.28
C GLY A 109 -12.24 9.34 4.55
N ALA A 110 -11.18 10.13 4.45
CA ALA A 110 -10.61 10.99 5.49
C ALA A 110 -10.56 10.36 6.90
N GLY A 111 -11.36 10.85 7.84
CA GLY A 111 -11.36 10.37 9.23
C GLY A 111 -11.74 8.89 9.36
N TYR A 112 -12.53 8.35 8.43
CA TYR A 112 -12.91 6.94 8.46
C TYR A 112 -11.73 6.03 8.09
N SER A 113 -10.99 6.37 7.02
CA SER A 113 -9.78 5.60 6.65
C SER A 113 -8.70 5.73 7.71
N LEU A 114 -8.54 6.92 8.29
CA LEU A 114 -7.62 7.15 9.41
C LEU A 114 -8.01 6.35 10.66
N LYS A 115 -9.30 6.21 10.97
CA LYS A 115 -9.77 5.46 12.16
C LYS A 115 -9.44 3.98 12.05
N SER A 116 -9.65 3.37 10.88
CA SER A 116 -9.45 1.94 10.63
C SER A 116 -7.97 1.55 10.55
N ALA A 117 -7.10 2.44 10.08
CA ALA A 117 -5.68 2.13 9.87
C ALA A 117 -4.87 1.98 11.18
N SER A 118 -4.03 0.96 11.28
CA SER A 118 -3.00 0.88 12.34
C SER A 118 -1.75 1.71 11.99
N LEU A 119 -1.42 1.82 10.70
CA LEU A 119 -0.38 2.67 10.13
C LEU A 119 -0.99 3.47 8.97
N TYR A 120 -0.77 4.78 8.93
CA TYR A 120 -1.24 5.64 7.84
C TYR A 120 -0.07 6.42 7.25
N LEU A 121 0.20 6.20 5.98
CA LEU A 121 1.27 6.86 5.22
C LEU A 121 0.61 7.84 4.23
N SER A 122 1.04 9.09 4.26
CA SER A 122 0.70 10.09 3.25
C SER A 122 1.87 10.21 2.29
N MET A 123 1.63 10.06 0.99
CA MET A 123 2.65 10.09 -0.04
C MET A 123 2.37 11.17 -1.09
N ASP A 124 3.32 12.06 -1.30
CA ASP A 124 3.42 12.97 -2.44
C ASP A 124 4.57 12.52 -3.35
N SER A 125 4.76 13.17 -4.50
CA SER A 125 5.70 12.73 -5.56
C SER A 125 7.13 12.44 -5.10
N HIS A 126 7.61 13.12 -4.04
CA HIS A 126 8.98 12.97 -3.52
C HIS A 126 9.06 12.78 -2.02
N LYS A 127 7.92 12.55 -1.36
CA LYS A 127 7.85 12.61 0.10
C LYS A 127 6.84 11.63 0.64
N LEU A 128 7.27 10.83 1.60
CA LEU A 128 6.41 9.99 2.41
C LEU A 128 6.38 10.56 3.82
N LYS A 129 5.21 10.59 4.45
CA LYS A 129 4.98 11.05 5.82
C LYS A 129 4.17 10.01 6.59
N ILE A 130 4.58 9.70 7.82
CA ILE A 130 3.74 8.92 8.75
C ILE A 130 2.72 9.86 9.40
N VAL A 131 1.44 9.64 9.12
CA VAL A 131 0.32 10.40 9.70
C VAL A 131 -0.20 9.73 10.97
N LYS A 132 -0.21 8.38 11.01
CA LYS A 132 -0.66 7.59 12.15
C LYS A 132 0.22 6.37 12.32
N ALA A 133 0.54 6.03 13.56
CA ALA A 133 1.14 4.76 13.95
C ALA A 133 0.59 4.38 15.33
N ARG A 134 -0.30 3.37 15.36
CA ARG A 134 -0.99 2.91 16.56
C ARG A 134 -0.08 2.03 17.41
N GLU A 135 0.44 0.96 16.81
CA GLU A 135 1.39 0.06 17.42
C GLU A 135 2.81 0.47 17.02
N ARG A 136 3.74 0.44 17.97
CA ARG A 136 5.14 0.87 17.76
C ARG A 136 6.07 -0.19 18.33
N THR A 137 7.07 -0.58 17.55
CA THR A 137 8.11 -1.51 18.00
C THR A 137 8.97 -0.89 19.11
N ASP A 138 9.24 0.41 19.01
CA ASP A 138 9.95 1.20 20.03
C ASP A 138 9.05 2.35 20.53
N ASN A 139 8.63 2.26 21.79
CA ASN A 139 7.76 3.27 22.42
C ASN A 139 8.49 4.58 22.74
N SER A 140 9.83 4.60 22.74
CA SER A 140 10.62 5.81 22.96
C SER A 140 10.65 6.72 21.73
N VAL A 141 10.35 6.17 20.55
CA VAL A 141 10.33 6.89 19.29
C VAL A 141 8.89 7.22 18.90
N ASN A 142 8.60 8.51 18.71
CA ASN A 142 7.36 8.92 18.06
C ASN A 142 7.55 8.99 16.54
N PRO A 143 6.97 8.06 15.75
CA PRO A 143 7.14 8.05 14.31
C PRO A 143 6.22 9.04 13.58
N ILE A 144 5.21 9.58 14.26
CA ILE A 144 4.25 10.50 13.65
C ILE A 144 4.99 11.77 13.19
N ASN A 145 4.63 12.26 12.00
CA ASN A 145 5.27 13.36 11.28
C ASN A 145 6.71 13.13 10.82
N LYS A 146 7.30 11.93 11.03
CA LYS A 146 8.55 11.57 10.37
C LYS A 146 8.33 11.46 8.86
N THR A 147 9.34 11.87 8.11
CA THR A 147 9.28 11.95 6.65
C THR A 147 10.50 11.35 5.99
N TRP A 148 10.29 10.77 4.81
CA TRP A 148 11.34 10.27 3.92
C TRP A 148 11.22 10.97 2.58
N SER A 149 12.36 11.37 2.02
CA SER A 149 12.43 11.84 0.64
C SER A 149 12.83 10.70 -0.28
N PHE A 150 12.20 10.64 -1.45
CA PHE A 150 12.48 9.61 -2.44
C PHE A 150 12.30 10.15 -3.86
N HIS A 151 12.87 9.44 -4.82
CA HIS A 151 12.45 9.52 -6.22
C HIS A 151 12.11 8.12 -6.75
N LEU A 152 11.53 8.07 -7.95
CA LEU A 152 11.24 6.83 -8.64
C LEU A 152 12.16 6.68 -9.85
N ASP A 153 12.82 5.53 -9.95
CA ASP A 153 13.60 5.10 -11.10
C ASP A 153 12.85 3.98 -11.85
N GLY A 154 13.42 3.47 -12.95
CA GLY A 154 12.86 2.35 -13.71
C GLY A 154 11.45 2.67 -14.21
N HIS A 155 11.29 3.80 -14.90
CA HIS A 155 9.99 4.28 -15.42
C HIS A 155 8.91 4.46 -14.34
N GLY A 156 9.31 4.85 -13.13
CA GLY A 156 8.36 5.10 -12.04
C GLY A 156 7.98 3.86 -11.24
N ALA A 157 8.71 2.75 -11.41
CA ALA A 157 8.42 1.49 -10.73
C ALA A 157 9.26 1.29 -9.46
N LYS A 158 10.50 1.78 -9.42
CA LYS A 158 11.47 1.48 -8.35
C LYS A 158 11.66 2.66 -7.41
N PHE A 159 11.53 2.46 -6.09
CA PHE A 159 11.81 3.51 -5.10
C PHE A 159 13.30 3.64 -4.83
N ILE A 160 13.80 4.87 -4.85
CA ILE A 160 15.14 5.22 -4.37
C ILE A 160 14.99 6.21 -3.23
N ILE A 161 15.41 5.81 -2.03
CA ILE A 161 15.35 6.67 -0.83
C ILE A 161 16.54 7.62 -0.89
N GLU A 162 16.27 8.92 -0.84
CA GLU A 162 17.29 9.96 -0.88
C GLU A 162 17.70 10.41 0.53
N ARG A 163 16.73 10.45 1.44
CA ARG A 163 16.96 10.88 2.82
C ARG A 163 15.98 10.23 3.78
N GLY A 164 16.51 9.60 4.81
CA GLY A 164 15.77 9.01 5.92
C GLY A 164 15.49 9.98 7.05
N TRP A 165 14.53 9.63 7.91
CA TRP A 165 14.36 10.33 9.18
C TRP A 165 15.62 10.16 10.05
N GLY A 166 16.16 11.29 10.53
CA GLY A 166 17.34 11.33 11.41
C GLY A 166 18.66 11.60 10.71
N GLU A 167 18.68 11.63 9.38
CA GLU A 167 19.89 11.95 8.60
C GLU A 167 19.97 13.47 8.41
N SER A 168 21.08 14.09 8.88
CA SER A 168 21.40 15.52 8.73
C SER A 168 21.93 15.84 7.34
#